data_AF-A0A1G1JE84-F1
#
_entry.id   AF-A0A1G1JE84-F1
#
_cell.length_a   1.000
_cell.length_b   1.000
_cell.length_c   1.000
_cell.angle_alpha   90.00
_cell.angle_beta   90.00
_cell.angle_gamma   90.00
#
_symmetry.space_group_name_H-M   'P 1'
#
loop_
_entity.id
_entity.type
_entity.pdbx_description
1 polymer ?
#
loop_
_entity_poly.entity_id
_entity_poly.type
_entity_poly.pdbx_seq_one_letter_code
_entity_poly.pdbx_strand_id
1 'polypeptide(L)'
;MAIKRDRKKRRSAVGGPKEKARASKRGPAASKRRKIEELKRKVRDLSSAFKKTNEGIRVLYKELERKNRELQKLDQLKSDFISTVSHELRTPITIFREGICQILEAIHGPISKSQAEVLSMSLKNVDRLVRLINDLLDISKLEAGRVILRWKVINLATLIHSIANALRPSGAGDRLPVKLDVRMSAPAVHILGDYDRLHQVLTNLVSNALKFTKKGKVTITLDDYGDHVELSVIDTGRGIAEEDAVKVFGRFQQFGRIAGPGDQGTGLGLVISKQIVLLHGGEIGVESRLKAGTKFTFTLPKLTVRDVLTREIKQVYVSSPDPDIPCAVAVCRFDSGKPLQRTAAGLDHETLVTRVSEICEGGLRRKADRVIRDREFIWILLSETHKKQAPKVTARIDTALERELRQLNLREFVNWNWVYAGMPDDGRSESEMIEYVMARVANFEEKKTGGLG
;
A
#
# COMPACT_ATOMS: atom_id res chain seq x y z
N MET A 1 -56.09 -82.82 24.26
CA MET A 1 -56.54 -83.60 23.08
C MET A 1 -55.31 -83.88 22.23
N ALA A 2 -54.57 -84.96 22.47
CA ALA A 2 -54.85 -86.35 22.10
C ALA A 2 -54.41 -86.68 20.64
N ILE A 3 -53.55 -87.72 20.56
CA ILE A 3 -53.33 -88.70 19.46
C ILE A 3 -52.39 -88.24 18.32
N LYS A 4 -51.11 -88.65 18.24
CA LYS A 4 -50.46 -89.95 17.88
C LYS A 4 -50.62 -90.40 16.41
N ARG A 5 -49.53 -91.02 15.91
CA ARG A 5 -49.37 -91.97 14.76
C ARG A 5 -48.95 -91.36 13.41
N ASP A 6 -48.05 -91.94 12.62
CA ASP A 6 -47.17 -93.12 12.74
C ASP A 6 -46.21 -93.15 11.53
N ARG A 7 -45.02 -93.77 11.71
CA ARG A 7 -44.36 -94.80 10.84
C ARG A 7 -44.38 -94.66 9.29
N LYS A 8 -43.37 -95.07 8.49
CA LYS A 8 -42.08 -95.78 8.60
C LYS A 8 -41.59 -96.03 7.15
N LYS A 9 -40.28 -96.19 6.94
CA LYS A 9 -39.56 -97.16 6.03
C LYS A 9 -38.34 -96.47 5.39
N ARG A 10 -37.10 -96.66 5.87
CA ARG A 10 -36.15 -97.80 5.70
C ARG A 10 -35.84 -98.20 4.24
N ARG A 11 -34.58 -97.98 3.82
CA ARG A 11 -33.65 -98.91 3.12
C ARG A 11 -32.31 -98.16 2.88
N SER A 12 -31.25 -98.48 3.63
CA SER A 12 -30.20 -99.50 3.41
C SER A 12 -29.01 -98.96 2.59
N ALA A 13 -27.86 -98.94 3.25
CA ALA A 13 -26.54 -98.54 2.78
C ALA A 13 -25.92 -99.55 1.81
N VAL A 14 -25.08 -99.09 0.86
CA VAL A 14 -23.79 -99.68 0.42
C VAL A 14 -23.02 -98.60 -0.39
N GLY A 15 -21.72 -98.40 -0.13
CA GLY A 15 -20.78 -97.91 -1.16
C GLY A 15 -19.75 -96.82 -0.78
N GLY A 16 -18.63 -97.21 -0.16
CA GLY A 16 -17.25 -96.85 -0.55
C GLY A 16 -16.70 -95.40 -0.45
N PRO A 17 -15.41 -95.21 -0.10
CA PRO A 17 -14.84 -93.93 0.33
C PRO A 17 -14.19 -93.14 -0.82
N LYS A 18 -14.88 -92.14 -1.36
CA LYS A 18 -14.25 -91.12 -2.23
C LYS A 18 -14.92 -89.77 -2.03
N GLU A 19 -14.54 -89.03 -0.99
CA GLU A 19 -14.48 -87.54 -1.06
C GLU A 19 -13.85 -86.85 0.16
N LYS A 20 -12.93 -87.51 0.89
CA LYS A 20 -12.03 -86.83 1.86
C LYS A 20 -10.94 -85.96 1.18
N ALA A 21 -11.17 -85.51 -0.06
CA ALA A 21 -10.24 -84.67 -0.83
C ALA A 21 -10.74 -83.24 -1.08
N ARG A 22 -11.85 -82.80 -0.44
CA ARG A 22 -12.35 -81.41 -0.59
C ARG A 22 -11.94 -80.44 0.53
N ALA A 23 -11.26 -80.90 1.59
CA ALA A 23 -11.00 -80.06 2.76
C ALA A 23 -9.67 -79.27 2.74
N SER A 24 -8.75 -79.50 1.78
CA SER A 24 -7.39 -78.94 1.84
C SER A 24 -7.07 -77.82 0.81
N LYS A 25 -8.02 -77.42 -0.06
CA LYS A 25 -7.81 -76.32 -1.03
C LYS A 25 -8.52 -75.00 -0.67
N ARG A 26 -8.79 -74.73 0.62
CA ARG A 26 -9.14 -73.35 1.06
C ARG A 26 -7.86 -72.53 1.28
N GLY A 27 -7.07 -72.45 0.22
CA GLY A 27 -5.82 -71.71 0.16
C GLY A 27 -6.01 -70.19 0.23
N PRO A 28 -4.91 -69.43 0.20
CA PRO A 28 -4.79 -67.98 0.47
C PRO A 28 -5.80 -67.03 -0.20
N ALA A 29 -6.58 -67.51 -1.18
CA ALA A 29 -7.67 -66.79 -1.82
C ALA A 29 -8.83 -66.40 -0.87
N ALA A 30 -9.20 -67.23 0.12
CA ALA A 30 -10.28 -66.91 1.06
C ALA A 30 -9.87 -65.81 2.07
N SER A 31 -8.61 -65.85 2.52
CA SER A 31 -7.99 -64.82 3.36
C SER A 31 -7.81 -63.50 2.59
N LYS A 32 -7.30 -63.54 1.35
CA LYS A 32 -7.22 -62.37 0.47
C LYS A 32 -8.58 -61.73 0.21
N ARG A 33 -9.63 -62.52 -0.06
CA ARG A 33 -10.99 -62.00 -0.28
C ARG A 33 -11.54 -61.29 0.95
N ARG A 34 -11.37 -61.84 2.16
CA ARG A 34 -11.76 -61.14 3.41
C ARG A 34 -11.02 -59.81 3.59
N LYS A 35 -9.71 -59.79 3.34
CA LYS A 35 -8.88 -58.57 3.46
C LYS A 35 -9.29 -57.50 2.44
N ILE A 36 -9.65 -57.91 1.21
CA ILE A 36 -10.17 -57.01 0.17
C ILE A 36 -11.53 -56.44 0.58
N GLU A 37 -12.43 -57.26 1.15
CA GLU A 37 -13.74 -56.81 1.60
C GLU A 37 -13.64 -55.81 2.76
N GLU A 38 -12.71 -56.04 3.70
CA GLU A 38 -12.42 -55.14 4.81
C GLU A 38 -11.82 -53.81 4.33
N LEU A 39 -10.87 -53.85 3.38
CA LEU A 39 -10.34 -52.62 2.76
C LEU A 39 -11.44 -51.83 2.04
N LYS A 40 -12.31 -52.51 1.28
CA LYS A 40 -13.45 -51.86 0.60
C LYS A 40 -14.41 -51.21 1.59
N ARG A 41 -14.60 -51.80 2.77
CA ARG A 41 -15.40 -51.19 3.83
C ARG A 41 -14.71 -49.94 4.40
N LYS A 42 -13.43 -50.03 4.77
CA LYS A 42 -12.63 -48.89 5.25
C LYS A 42 -12.59 -47.73 4.26
N VAL A 43 -12.41 -48.01 2.96
CA VAL A 43 -12.44 -46.99 1.90
C VAL A 43 -13.81 -46.33 1.78
N ARG A 44 -14.91 -47.08 1.90
CA ARG A 44 -16.27 -46.51 1.89
C ARG A 44 -16.52 -45.64 3.12
N ASP A 45 -16.14 -46.10 4.30
CA ASP A 45 -16.32 -45.37 5.55
C ASP A 45 -15.50 -44.06 5.53
N LEU A 46 -14.24 -44.12 5.09
CA LEU A 46 -13.37 -42.96 4.91
C LEU A 46 -13.91 -41.99 3.85
N SER A 47 -14.41 -42.50 2.72
CA SER A 47 -15.03 -41.67 1.68
C SER A 47 -16.29 -40.97 2.19
N SER A 48 -17.09 -41.63 3.04
CA SER A 48 -18.27 -41.02 3.67
C SER A 48 -17.89 -39.94 4.68
N ALA A 49 -16.85 -40.19 5.48
CA ALA A 49 -16.32 -39.22 6.44
C ALA A 49 -15.77 -38.00 5.69
N PHE A 50 -14.94 -38.22 4.67
CA PHE A 50 -14.39 -37.17 3.83
C PHE A 50 -15.49 -36.31 3.17
N LYS A 51 -16.55 -36.94 2.64
CA LYS A 51 -17.72 -36.20 2.10
C LYS A 51 -18.39 -35.32 3.16
N LYS A 52 -18.63 -35.84 4.38
CA LYS A 52 -19.21 -35.06 5.47
C LYS A 52 -18.32 -33.88 5.89
N THR A 53 -17.01 -34.10 6.01
CA THR A 53 -16.05 -33.04 6.34
C THR A 53 -16.03 -31.97 5.24
N ASN A 54 -16.07 -32.38 3.98
CA ASN A 54 -16.06 -31.46 2.84
C ASN A 54 -17.37 -30.65 2.74
N GLU A 55 -18.51 -31.25 3.08
CA GLU A 55 -19.79 -30.55 3.22
C GLU A 55 -19.73 -29.51 4.34
N GLY A 56 -19.19 -29.88 5.51
CA GLY A 56 -19.01 -28.98 6.66
C GLY A 56 -18.08 -27.79 6.33
N ILE A 57 -16.97 -28.05 5.65
CA ILE A 57 -16.05 -27.01 5.18
C ILE A 57 -16.77 -26.06 4.22
N ARG A 58 -17.58 -26.57 3.29
CA ARG A 58 -18.34 -25.72 2.35
C ARG A 58 -19.36 -24.81 3.05
N VAL A 59 -20.05 -25.32 4.08
CA VAL A 59 -20.99 -24.52 4.86
C VAL A 59 -20.25 -23.42 5.62
N LEU A 60 -19.16 -23.77 6.31
CA LEU A 60 -18.32 -22.80 7.02
C LEU A 60 -17.74 -21.74 6.06
N TYR A 61 -17.31 -22.15 4.87
CA TYR A 61 -16.79 -21.24 3.86
C TYR A 61 -17.85 -20.25 3.37
N LYS A 62 -19.08 -20.71 3.11
CA LYS A 62 -20.21 -19.83 2.75
C LYS A 62 -20.57 -18.86 3.87
N GLU A 63 -20.54 -19.32 5.12
CA GLU A 63 -20.83 -18.46 6.27
C GLU A 63 -19.74 -17.41 6.47
N LEU A 64 -18.47 -17.80 6.34
CA LEU A 64 -17.33 -16.90 6.37
C LEU A 64 -17.41 -15.85 5.25
N GLU A 65 -17.73 -16.25 4.02
CA GLU A 65 -17.94 -15.32 2.90
C GLU A 65 -19.09 -14.33 3.17
N ARG A 66 -20.19 -14.79 3.77
CA ARG A 66 -21.31 -13.92 4.12
C ARG A 66 -20.89 -12.89 5.16
N LYS A 67 -20.22 -13.34 6.23
CA LYS A 67 -19.71 -12.47 7.29
C LYS A 67 -18.67 -11.47 6.78
N ASN A 68 -17.77 -11.91 5.89
CA ASN A 68 -16.80 -11.04 5.25
C ASN A 68 -17.49 -9.95 4.40
N ARG A 69 -18.50 -10.32 3.62
CA ARG A 69 -19.31 -9.36 2.85
C ARG A 69 -20.07 -8.36 3.74
N GLU A 70 -20.62 -8.80 4.87
CA GLU A 70 -21.25 -7.91 5.86
C GLU A 70 -20.24 -6.92 6.46
N LEU A 71 -19.06 -7.39 6.84
CA LEU A 71 -17.98 -6.57 7.37
C LEU A 71 -17.50 -5.53 6.35
N GLN A 72 -17.27 -5.93 5.09
CA GLN A 72 -16.89 -5.02 4.01
C GLN A 72 -17.95 -3.95 3.76
N LYS A 73 -19.25 -4.31 3.80
CA LYS A 73 -20.34 -3.33 3.68
C LYS A 73 -20.34 -2.33 4.83
N LEU A 74 -20.14 -2.78 6.07
CA LEU A 74 -20.08 -1.90 7.23
C LEU A 74 -18.88 -0.94 7.15
N ASP A 75 -17.72 -1.43 6.76
CA ASP A 75 -16.53 -0.60 6.59
C ASP A 75 -16.70 0.41 5.44
N GLN A 76 -17.41 -0.01 4.37
CA GLN A 76 -17.79 0.87 3.28
C GLN A 76 -18.68 2.03 3.75
N LEU A 77 -19.76 1.71 4.48
CA LEU A 77 -20.69 2.71 5.01
C LEU A 77 -20.00 3.66 6.00
N LYS A 78 -19.14 3.14 6.87
CA LYS A 78 -18.35 3.96 7.81
C LYS A 78 -17.46 4.93 7.05
N SER A 79 -16.73 4.45 6.04
CA SER A 79 -15.83 5.29 5.25
C SER A 79 -16.58 6.37 4.46
N ASP A 80 -17.73 6.03 3.88
CA ASP A 80 -18.54 6.96 3.11
C ASP A 80 -19.17 8.02 4.03
N PHE A 81 -19.62 7.62 5.22
CA PHE A 81 -20.09 8.54 6.24
C PHE A 81 -19.00 9.54 6.67
N ILE A 82 -17.80 9.05 7.02
CA ILE A 82 -16.68 9.93 7.40
C ILE A 82 -16.28 10.85 6.25
N SER A 83 -16.28 10.35 5.01
CA SER A 83 -15.99 11.15 3.83
C SER A 83 -16.99 12.29 3.63
N THR A 84 -18.28 12.00 3.72
CA THR A 84 -19.36 12.99 3.59
C THR A 84 -19.27 14.04 4.69
N VAL A 85 -19.19 13.63 5.96
CA VAL A 85 -19.07 14.56 7.09
C VAL A 85 -17.86 15.46 6.93
N SER A 86 -16.73 14.93 6.48
CA SER A 86 -15.51 15.72 6.30
C SER A 86 -15.64 16.74 5.17
N HIS A 87 -16.35 16.41 4.09
CA HIS A 87 -16.64 17.36 3.00
C HIS A 87 -17.55 18.48 3.49
N GLU A 88 -18.64 18.14 4.18
CA GLU A 88 -19.59 19.10 4.73
C GLU A 88 -18.98 20.01 5.80
N LEU A 89 -17.98 19.54 6.55
CA LEU A 89 -17.23 20.37 7.50
C LEU A 89 -16.16 21.23 6.83
N ARG A 90 -15.55 20.77 5.73
CA ARG A 90 -14.48 21.51 5.05
C ARG A 90 -14.97 22.84 4.47
N THR A 91 -16.14 22.84 3.85
CA THR A 91 -16.73 24.03 3.22
C THR A 91 -16.90 25.20 4.20
N PRO A 92 -17.63 25.08 5.33
CA PRO A 92 -17.81 26.19 6.27
C PRO A 92 -16.49 26.61 6.93
N ILE A 93 -15.57 25.68 7.20
CA ILE A 93 -14.26 25.99 7.77
C ILE A 93 -13.40 26.81 6.79
N THR A 94 -13.47 26.48 5.50
CA THR A 94 -12.76 27.24 4.45
C THR A 94 -13.29 28.67 4.38
N ILE A 95 -14.62 28.84 4.48
CA ILE A 95 -15.25 30.17 4.53
C ILE A 95 -14.80 30.94 5.78
N PHE A 96 -14.76 30.31 6.96
CA PHE A 96 -14.27 30.96 8.17
C PHE A 96 -12.80 31.37 8.08
N ARG A 97 -11.96 30.48 7.53
CA ARG A 97 -10.53 30.76 7.33
C ARG A 97 -10.34 31.99 6.45
N GLU A 98 -11.01 31.99 5.30
CA GLU A 98 -10.94 33.07 4.32
C GLU A 98 -11.43 34.40 4.91
N GLY A 99 -12.57 34.39 5.61
CA GLY A 99 -13.09 35.58 6.28
C GLY A 99 -12.11 36.15 7.31
N ILE A 100 -11.45 35.30 8.10
CA ILE A 100 -10.43 35.74 9.07
C ILE A 100 -9.19 36.30 8.36
N CYS A 101 -8.72 35.65 7.28
CA CYS A 101 -7.60 36.14 6.48
C CYS A 101 -7.89 37.53 5.90
N GLN A 102 -9.05 37.74 5.29
CA GLN A 102 -9.41 39.03 4.70
C GLN A 102 -9.45 40.16 5.73
N ILE A 103 -9.89 39.87 6.96
CA ILE A 103 -9.88 40.86 8.05
C ILE A 103 -8.44 41.13 8.51
N LEU A 104 -7.59 40.11 8.63
CA LEU A 104 -6.17 40.25 8.98
C LEU A 104 -5.36 41.02 7.93
N GLU A 105 -5.71 40.86 6.65
CA GLU A 105 -5.15 41.59 5.51
C GLU A 105 -5.69 43.02 5.38
N ALA A 106 -6.53 43.46 6.31
CA ALA A 106 -7.16 44.77 6.35
C ALA A 106 -8.01 45.12 5.10
N ILE A 107 -8.50 44.11 4.36
CA ILE A 107 -9.37 44.29 3.17
C ILE A 107 -10.67 45.01 3.56
N HIS A 108 -11.21 44.69 4.73
CA HIS A 108 -12.45 45.28 5.27
C HIS A 108 -12.21 46.52 6.14
N GLY A 109 -10.99 47.08 6.11
CA GLY A 109 -10.57 48.24 6.91
C GLY A 109 -9.50 47.90 7.95
N PRO A 110 -8.91 48.92 8.58
CA PRO A 110 -7.83 48.75 9.54
C PRO A 110 -8.32 48.06 10.83
N ILE A 111 -7.50 47.16 11.37
CA ILE A 111 -7.75 46.46 12.64
C ILE A 111 -6.76 46.90 13.73
N SER A 112 -7.22 46.90 14.98
CA SER A 112 -6.36 47.11 16.14
C SER A 112 -5.44 45.91 16.38
N LYS A 113 -4.33 46.13 17.10
CA LYS A 113 -3.40 45.05 17.49
C LYS A 113 -4.09 43.93 18.27
N SER A 114 -4.97 44.28 19.20
CA SER A 114 -5.75 43.31 19.98
C SER A 114 -6.67 42.46 19.10
N GLN A 115 -7.34 43.07 18.11
CA GLN A 115 -8.12 42.33 17.12
C GLN A 115 -7.24 41.39 16.28
N ALA A 116 -6.07 41.86 15.83
CA ALA A 116 -5.13 41.05 15.07
C ALA A 116 -4.63 39.83 15.85
N GLU A 117 -4.37 39.97 17.16
CA GLU A 117 -3.97 38.86 18.03
C GLU A 117 -5.08 37.80 18.16
N VAL A 118 -6.31 38.22 18.43
CA VAL A 118 -7.47 37.31 18.57
C VAL A 118 -7.78 36.61 17.26
N LEU A 119 -7.75 37.33 16.14
CA LEU A 119 -7.98 36.76 14.81
C LEU A 119 -6.86 35.80 14.41
N SER A 120 -5.60 36.12 14.72
CA SER A 120 -4.47 35.23 14.50
C SER A 120 -4.58 33.94 15.31
N MET A 121 -5.05 34.03 16.57
CA MET A 121 -5.33 32.84 17.39
C MET A 121 -6.50 32.02 16.83
N SER A 122 -7.54 32.69 16.34
CA SER A 122 -8.69 32.04 15.72
C SER A 122 -8.28 31.30 14.43
N LEU A 123 -7.49 31.94 13.58
CA LEU A 123 -6.94 31.35 12.35
C LEU A 123 -6.12 30.09 12.65
N LYS A 124 -5.23 30.14 13.65
CA LYS A 124 -4.46 28.97 14.10
C LYS A 124 -5.35 27.80 14.53
N ASN A 125 -6.48 28.08 15.18
CA ASN A 125 -7.45 27.05 15.58
C ASN A 125 -8.25 26.50 14.40
N VAL A 126 -8.62 27.35 13.44
CA VAL A 126 -9.27 26.93 12.18
C VAL A 126 -8.34 26.00 11.40
N ASP A 127 -7.07 26.36 11.24
CA ASP A 127 -6.06 25.50 10.59
C ASP A 127 -5.83 24.18 11.33
N ARG A 128 -5.88 24.22 12.67
CA ARG A 128 -5.86 23.00 13.48
C ARG A 128 -7.08 22.11 13.21
N LEU A 129 -8.27 22.68 13.06
CA LEU A 129 -9.48 21.93 12.76
C LEU A 129 -9.44 21.31 11.35
N VAL A 130 -8.94 22.06 10.36
CA VAL A 130 -8.70 21.53 9.00
C VAL A 130 -7.78 20.31 9.06
N ARG A 131 -6.68 20.40 9.81
CA ARG A 131 -5.74 19.27 9.98
C ARG A 131 -6.42 18.06 10.63
N LEU A 132 -7.22 18.27 11.69
CA LEU A 132 -7.97 17.19 12.36
C LEU A 132 -8.91 16.45 11.41
N ILE A 133 -9.65 17.19 10.58
CA ILE A 133 -10.58 16.59 9.62
C ILE A 133 -9.81 15.80 8.55
N ASN A 134 -8.70 16.34 8.06
CA ASN A 134 -7.86 15.65 7.09
C ASN A 134 -7.20 14.39 7.69
N ASP A 135 -6.71 14.45 8.93
CA ASP A 135 -6.16 13.30 9.65
C ASP A 135 -7.22 12.20 9.83
N LEU A 136 -8.47 12.58 10.16
CA LEU A 136 -9.58 11.64 10.30
C LEU A 136 -9.94 10.96 8.96
N LEU A 137 -9.97 11.74 7.88
CA LEU A 137 -10.16 11.22 6.53
C LEU A 137 -9.04 10.27 6.12
N ASP A 138 -7.79 10.62 6.39
CA ASP A 138 -6.62 9.79 6.08
C ASP A 138 -6.71 8.46 6.83
N ILE A 139 -7.02 8.47 8.14
CA ILE A 139 -7.22 7.25 8.93
C ILE A 139 -8.34 6.39 8.35
N SER A 140 -9.49 7.00 8.01
CA SER A 140 -10.61 6.25 7.43
C SER A 140 -10.22 5.58 6.11
N LYS A 141 -9.44 6.25 5.26
CA LYS A 141 -8.95 5.68 4.00
C LYS A 141 -7.91 4.59 4.22
N LEU A 142 -7.02 4.78 5.19
CA LEU A 142 -5.98 3.80 5.54
C LEU A 142 -6.60 2.51 6.08
N GLU A 143 -7.58 2.61 6.97
CA GLU A 143 -8.30 1.45 7.53
C GLU A 143 -9.05 0.65 6.48
N ALA A 144 -9.69 1.35 5.54
CA ALA A 144 -10.43 0.71 4.45
C ALA A 144 -9.51 0.17 3.35
N GLY A 145 -8.18 0.25 3.50
CA GLY A 145 -7.21 -0.18 2.49
C GLY A 145 -7.30 0.60 1.18
N ARG A 146 -7.89 1.81 1.19
CA ARG A 146 -8.17 2.62 0.00
C ARG A 146 -7.07 3.62 -0.33
N VAL A 147 -6.01 3.68 0.46
CA VAL A 147 -4.87 4.54 0.15
C VAL A 147 -4.05 3.89 -0.95
N ILE A 148 -3.98 4.59 -2.07
CA ILE A 148 -3.19 4.22 -3.23
C ILE A 148 -1.93 5.08 -3.20
N LEU A 149 -0.77 4.43 -3.18
CA LEU A 149 0.52 5.12 -3.23
C LEU A 149 0.85 5.52 -4.67
N ARG A 150 1.41 6.72 -4.84
CA ARG A 150 1.98 7.19 -6.10
C ARG A 150 3.46 6.86 -6.14
N TRP A 151 3.78 5.68 -6.67
CA TRP A 151 5.14 5.18 -6.72
C TRP A 151 6.01 5.95 -7.72
N LYS A 152 7.00 6.68 -7.19
CA LYS A 152 8.03 7.35 -7.98
C LYS A 152 9.40 7.23 -7.32
N VAL A 153 10.46 7.35 -8.12
CA VAL A 153 11.81 7.48 -7.59
C VAL A 153 11.92 8.81 -6.84
N ILE A 154 12.39 8.74 -5.59
CA ILE A 154 12.55 9.86 -4.66
C ILE A 154 14.00 9.91 -4.21
N ASN A 155 14.61 11.09 -4.28
CA ASN A 155 15.85 11.37 -3.55
C ASN A 155 15.52 11.80 -2.12
N LEU A 156 15.81 10.92 -1.15
CA LEU A 156 15.53 11.17 0.26
C LEU A 156 16.35 12.34 0.83
N ALA A 157 17.55 12.60 0.29
CA ALA A 157 18.35 13.74 0.68
C ALA A 157 17.63 15.06 0.41
N THR A 158 17.10 15.21 -0.81
CA THR A 158 16.34 16.39 -1.21
C THR A 158 15.09 16.58 -0.36
N LEU A 159 14.37 15.49 -0.09
CA LEU A 159 13.18 15.50 0.77
C LEU A 159 13.52 15.98 2.19
N ILE A 160 14.56 15.41 2.81
CA ILE A 160 14.99 15.78 4.17
C ILE A 160 15.44 17.24 4.21
N HIS A 161 16.23 17.70 3.23
CA HIS A 161 16.69 19.09 3.16
C HIS A 161 15.53 20.07 2.96
N SER A 162 14.54 19.73 2.13
CA SER A 162 13.34 20.55 1.93
C SER A 162 12.59 20.75 3.26
N ILE A 163 12.35 19.65 4.00
CA ILE A 163 11.66 19.70 5.29
C ILE A 163 12.49 20.45 6.34
N ALA A 164 13.80 20.19 6.40
CA ALA A 164 14.69 20.87 7.32
C ALA A 164 14.73 22.38 7.06
N ASN A 165 14.72 22.81 5.80
CA ASN A 165 14.66 24.23 5.44
C ASN A 165 13.31 24.87 5.78
N ALA A 166 12.21 24.17 5.54
CA ALA A 166 10.86 24.67 5.83
C ALA A 166 10.57 24.78 7.33
N LEU A 167 11.10 23.85 8.14
CA LEU A 167 10.88 23.78 9.59
C LEU A 167 12.02 24.37 10.41
N ARG A 168 13.06 24.91 9.76
CA ARG A 168 14.14 25.61 10.44
C ARG A 168 13.55 26.78 11.22
N PRO A 169 13.83 26.91 12.53
CA PRO A 169 13.37 28.04 13.31
C PRO A 169 13.86 29.36 12.72
N SER A 170 12.95 30.17 12.14
CA SER A 170 13.27 31.51 11.64
C SER A 170 13.45 32.48 12.80
N GLY A 171 14.69 32.69 13.21
CA GLY A 171 15.03 33.62 14.30
C GLY A 171 15.02 35.07 13.84
N ALA A 172 13.91 35.77 14.06
CA ALA A 172 13.88 37.24 14.10
C ALA A 172 13.01 37.82 15.25
N GLY A 173 12.16 37.01 15.89
CA GLY A 173 11.45 37.38 17.12
C GLY A 173 11.58 36.23 18.11
N ASP A 174 12.36 36.44 19.16
CA ASP A 174 12.77 35.46 20.18
C ASP A 174 13.57 34.27 19.65
N ARG A 175 14.87 34.27 19.98
CA ARG A 175 15.83 33.19 19.74
C ARG A 175 15.27 31.84 20.21
N LEU A 176 14.66 31.07 19.31
CA LEU A 176 14.34 29.66 19.56
C LEU A 176 15.67 28.92 19.82
N PRO A 177 15.92 28.40 21.03
CA PRO A 177 17.20 27.80 21.41
C PRO A 177 17.32 26.34 20.96
N VAL A 178 16.73 26.01 19.81
CA VAL A 178 16.64 24.66 19.26
C VAL A 178 17.37 24.63 17.93
N LYS A 179 18.42 23.81 17.83
CA LYS A 179 19.15 23.60 16.56
C LYS A 179 18.54 22.45 15.79
N LEU A 180 18.37 22.60 14.48
CA LEU A 180 17.95 21.52 13.59
C LEU A 180 19.11 21.13 12.68
N ASP A 181 19.64 19.93 12.89
CA ASP A 181 20.78 19.40 12.13
C ASP A 181 20.36 18.19 11.28
N VAL A 182 21.03 18.03 10.14
CA VAL A 182 20.85 16.89 9.22
C VAL A 182 22.18 16.15 9.12
N ARG A 183 22.15 14.83 9.24
CA ARG A 183 23.29 13.93 9.09
C ARG A 183 22.92 12.82 8.12
N MET A 184 23.82 12.49 7.20
CA MET A 184 23.54 11.52 6.16
C MET A 184 24.78 10.66 5.94
N SER A 185 24.62 9.34 5.87
CA SER A 185 25.73 8.44 5.55
C SER A 185 26.12 8.50 4.07
N ALA A 186 25.17 8.90 3.20
CA ALA A 186 25.38 9.06 1.77
C ALA A 186 24.69 10.33 1.23
N PRO A 187 25.29 11.02 0.25
CA PRO A 187 24.76 12.29 -0.28
C PRO A 187 23.54 12.11 -1.20
N ALA A 188 23.32 10.90 -1.74
CA ALA A 188 22.24 10.63 -2.68
C ALA A 188 21.67 9.22 -2.47
N VAL A 189 20.55 9.14 -1.76
CA VAL A 189 19.85 7.89 -1.48
C VAL A 189 18.50 7.93 -2.19
N HIS A 190 18.31 6.99 -3.11
CA HIS A 190 17.11 6.90 -3.93
C HIS A 190 16.28 5.69 -3.57
N ILE A 191 14.97 5.87 -3.46
CA ILE A 191 13.98 4.80 -3.24
C ILE A 191 12.77 4.98 -4.16
N LEU A 192 12.02 3.90 -4.39
CA LEU A 192 10.66 4.00 -4.91
C LEU A 192 9.69 4.22 -3.74
N GLY A 193 8.88 5.27 -3.82
CA GLY A 193 7.87 5.58 -2.80
C GLY A 193 6.91 6.67 -3.23
N ASP A 194 6.02 7.05 -2.32
CA ASP A 194 5.12 8.21 -2.47
C ASP A 194 5.71 9.41 -1.72
N TYR A 195 6.10 10.43 -2.48
CA TYR A 195 6.78 11.61 -1.94
C TYR A 195 5.91 12.38 -0.95
N ASP A 196 4.64 12.59 -1.28
CA ASP A 196 3.76 13.42 -0.44
C ASP A 196 3.48 12.72 0.89
N ARG A 197 3.34 11.39 0.85
CA ARG A 197 3.13 10.57 2.06
C ARG A 197 4.40 10.47 2.91
N LEU A 198 5.57 10.29 2.31
CA LEU A 198 6.83 10.31 3.07
C LEU A 198 7.16 11.71 3.61
N HIS A 199 6.83 12.76 2.88
CA HIS A 199 6.90 14.14 3.36
C HIS A 199 5.99 14.36 4.58
N GLN A 200 4.77 13.83 4.54
CA GLN A 200 3.83 13.86 5.68
C GLN A 200 4.40 13.16 6.91
N VAL A 201 5.02 11.97 6.75
CA VAL A 201 5.69 11.23 7.84
C VAL A 201 6.79 12.10 8.47
N LEU A 202 7.76 12.53 7.67
CA LEU A 202 8.91 13.29 8.17
C LEU A 202 8.50 14.63 8.78
N THR A 203 7.57 15.35 8.16
CA THR A 203 7.05 16.62 8.69
C THR A 203 6.40 16.39 10.06
N ASN A 204 5.59 15.34 10.21
CA ASN A 204 4.97 15.01 11.50
C ASN A 204 6.02 14.67 12.56
N LEU A 205 7.03 13.85 12.25
CA LEU A 205 8.08 13.50 13.21
C LEU A 205 8.94 14.71 13.61
N VAL A 206 9.39 15.51 12.64
CA VAL A 206 10.22 16.70 12.88
C VAL A 206 9.44 17.79 13.62
N SER A 207 8.18 18.05 13.24
CA SER A 207 7.36 19.02 13.95
C SER A 207 7.06 18.61 15.40
N ASN A 208 6.86 17.31 15.66
CA ASN A 208 6.74 16.79 17.03
C ASN A 208 8.04 16.99 17.82
N ALA A 209 9.20 16.66 17.22
CA ALA A 209 10.50 16.86 17.84
C ALA A 209 10.77 18.33 18.21
N LEU A 210 10.51 19.27 17.29
CA LEU A 210 10.66 20.70 17.52
C LEU A 210 9.68 21.21 18.59
N LYS A 211 8.44 20.74 18.56
CA LYS A 211 7.40 21.11 19.52
C LYS A 211 7.74 20.70 20.96
N PHE A 212 8.33 19.52 21.16
CA PHE A 212 8.63 18.99 22.49
C PHE A 212 10.05 19.31 22.98
N THR A 213 10.84 19.99 22.17
CA THR A 213 12.20 20.46 22.52
C THR A 213 12.15 21.95 22.82
N LYS A 214 12.14 22.33 24.10
CA LYS A 214 12.16 23.76 24.49
C LYS A 214 13.52 24.42 24.27
N LYS A 215 14.60 23.70 24.57
CA LYS A 215 16.02 24.07 24.35
C LYS A 215 16.79 22.81 23.98
N GLY A 216 17.73 22.91 23.04
CA GLY A 216 18.59 21.78 22.67
C GLY A 216 18.69 21.58 21.17
N LYS A 217 18.55 20.33 20.71
CA LYS A 217 18.79 19.97 19.32
C LYS A 217 17.81 18.90 18.83
N VAL A 218 17.41 19.04 17.58
CA VAL A 218 16.74 18.01 16.77
C VAL A 218 17.69 17.60 15.66
N THR A 219 17.90 16.31 15.47
CA THR A 219 18.77 15.74 14.44
C THR A 219 17.96 14.82 13.55
N ILE A 220 18.02 15.03 12.24
CA ILE A 220 17.52 14.08 11.25
C ILE A 220 18.71 13.27 10.75
N THR A 221 18.63 11.94 10.81
CA THR A 221 19.62 11.05 10.21
C THR A 221 19.03 10.27 9.05
N LEU A 222 19.86 10.02 8.03
CA LEU A 222 19.59 9.07 6.95
C LEU A 222 20.78 8.14 6.81
N ASP A 223 20.55 6.86 7.05
CA ASP A 223 21.54 5.81 6.97
C ASP A 223 21.13 4.78 5.90
N ASP A 224 22.09 4.39 5.08
CA ASP A 224 21.91 3.46 3.95
C ASP A 224 22.56 2.12 4.28
N TYR A 225 21.75 1.06 4.36
CA TYR A 225 22.19 -0.31 4.69
C TYR A 225 22.24 -1.23 3.47
N GLY A 226 22.09 -0.69 2.26
CA GLY A 226 22.18 -1.45 1.01
C GLY A 226 20.83 -1.94 0.49
N ASP A 227 20.10 -2.75 1.25
CA ASP A 227 18.76 -3.29 0.91
C ASP A 227 17.60 -2.43 1.43
N HIS A 228 17.86 -1.66 2.49
CA HIS A 228 16.93 -0.71 3.08
C HIS A 228 17.65 0.56 3.52
N VAL A 229 16.86 1.57 3.85
CA VAL A 229 17.31 2.84 4.43
C VAL A 229 16.66 3.03 5.78
N GLU A 230 17.38 3.65 6.70
CA GLU A 230 16.86 4.05 8.01
C GLU A 230 16.84 5.57 8.10
N LEU A 231 15.70 6.11 8.53
CA LEU A 231 15.54 7.52 8.83
C LEU A 231 15.23 7.65 10.32
N SER A 232 16.01 8.48 11.02
CA SER A 232 15.75 8.78 12.43
C SER A 232 15.56 10.27 12.66
N VAL A 233 14.60 10.62 13.53
CA VAL A 233 14.42 11.97 14.06
C VAL A 233 14.67 11.91 15.56
N ILE A 234 15.76 12.54 16.00
CA ILE A 234 16.28 12.50 17.36
C ILE A 234 16.13 13.87 17.99
N ASP A 235 15.41 13.97 19.09
CA ASP A 235 15.24 15.21 19.86
C ASP A 235 15.83 15.08 21.27
N THR A 236 16.26 16.21 21.84
CA THR A 236 16.72 16.31 23.23
C THR A 236 15.65 16.91 24.14
N GLY A 237 14.38 16.69 23.82
CA GLY A 237 13.23 17.26 24.49
C GLY A 237 12.88 16.56 25.80
N ARG A 238 11.63 16.72 26.24
CA ARG A 238 11.15 16.16 27.52
C ARG A 238 11.15 14.63 27.59
N GLY A 239 11.25 13.94 26.45
CA GLY A 239 11.09 12.49 26.36
C GLY A 239 9.68 12.00 26.71
N ILE A 240 9.50 10.68 26.59
CA ILE A 240 8.26 9.94 26.83
C ILE A 240 8.58 8.87 27.89
N ALA A 241 7.65 8.62 28.81
CA ALA A 241 7.80 7.52 29.76
C ALA A 241 7.78 6.17 29.02
N GLU A 242 8.51 5.18 29.51
CA GLU A 242 8.65 3.87 28.85
C GLU A 242 7.29 3.17 28.65
N GLU A 243 6.41 3.26 29.65
CA GLU A 243 5.03 2.74 29.60
C GLU A 243 4.15 3.41 28.52
N ASP A 244 4.44 4.69 28.24
CA ASP A 244 3.73 5.50 27.26
C ASP A 244 4.33 5.32 25.87
N ALA A 245 5.64 5.09 25.76
CA ALA A 245 6.37 4.88 24.51
C ALA A 245 5.77 3.71 23.70
N VAL A 246 5.35 2.64 24.37
CA VAL A 246 4.69 1.48 23.73
C VAL A 246 3.34 1.87 23.08
N LYS A 247 2.70 2.93 23.58
CA LYS A 247 1.35 3.35 23.19
C LYS A 247 1.35 4.52 22.22
N VAL A 248 2.50 5.09 21.84
CA VAL A 248 2.55 6.34 21.04
C VAL A 248 1.95 6.22 19.64
N PHE A 249 1.91 5.01 19.09
CA PHE A 249 1.26 4.71 17.82
C PHE A 249 -0.22 4.33 17.97
N GLY A 250 -0.81 4.55 19.15
CA GLY A 250 -2.23 4.43 19.40
C GLY A 250 -3.00 5.69 19.00
N ARG A 251 -4.31 5.54 18.73
CA ARG A 251 -5.18 6.64 18.29
C ARG A 251 -5.52 7.57 19.44
N PHE A 252 -5.54 8.87 19.15
CA PHE A 252 -5.90 9.92 20.10
C PHE A 252 -5.04 9.90 21.38
N GLN A 253 -3.86 9.28 21.31
CA GLN A 253 -2.95 9.18 22.44
C GLN A 253 -2.19 10.50 22.60
N GLN A 254 -2.20 11.04 23.81
CA GLN A 254 -1.50 12.26 24.18
C GLN A 254 -0.91 12.09 25.58
N PHE A 255 0.42 12.22 25.69
CA PHE A 255 1.16 11.97 26.92
C PHE A 255 1.66 13.26 27.56
N GLY A 256 1.71 13.29 28.90
CA GLY A 256 2.21 14.43 29.68
C GLY A 256 1.34 15.68 29.58
N ARG A 257 0.05 15.54 29.93
CA ARG A 257 -0.91 16.66 30.04
C ARG A 257 -0.41 17.69 31.04
N ILE A 258 -0.12 18.91 30.58
CA ILE A 258 -0.09 20.09 31.44
C ILE A 258 -1.34 20.88 31.06
N ALA A 259 -2.25 21.10 32.01
CA ALA A 259 -3.46 21.88 31.79
C ALA A 259 -3.06 23.32 31.39
N GLY A 260 -3.46 23.76 30.20
CA GLY A 260 -3.22 25.12 29.72
C GLY A 260 -3.45 25.29 28.21
N PRO A 261 -3.45 26.54 27.69
CA PRO A 261 -3.79 26.87 26.29
C PRO A 261 -2.74 26.48 25.22
N GLY A 262 -1.82 25.55 25.53
CA GLY A 262 -0.67 25.24 24.69
C GLY A 262 -0.97 24.32 23.51
N ASP A 263 -0.20 24.45 22.42
CA ASP A 263 -0.27 23.70 21.17
C ASP A 263 -0.53 22.20 21.38
N GLN A 264 -1.77 21.76 21.16
CA GLN A 264 -2.14 20.35 21.31
C GLN A 264 -2.03 19.65 19.95
N GLY A 265 -1.45 18.45 19.93
CA GLY A 265 -1.43 17.60 18.74
C GLY A 265 -2.76 16.87 18.59
N THR A 266 -3.07 16.37 17.39
CA THR A 266 -4.30 15.61 17.13
C THR A 266 -4.29 14.22 17.77
N GLY A 267 -3.10 13.70 18.11
CA GLY A 267 -2.90 12.31 18.53
C GLY A 267 -3.11 11.31 17.39
N LEU A 268 -3.22 11.79 16.15
CA LEU A 268 -3.43 10.96 14.95
C LEU A 268 -2.18 10.89 14.06
N GLY A 269 -1.33 11.93 14.10
CA GLY A 269 -0.14 12.02 13.25
C GLY A 269 0.76 10.78 13.30
N LEU A 270 1.12 10.29 14.50
CA LEU A 270 1.99 9.10 14.63
C LEU A 270 1.34 7.81 14.09
N VAL A 271 0.02 7.66 14.26
CA VAL A 271 -0.72 6.52 13.71
C VAL A 271 -0.69 6.55 12.19
N ILE A 272 -0.96 7.72 11.60
CA ILE A 272 -0.90 7.95 10.15
C ILE A 272 0.51 7.67 9.65
N SER A 273 1.54 8.18 10.33
CA SER A 273 2.94 7.93 9.98
C SER A 273 3.25 6.44 9.97
N LYS A 274 2.82 5.69 10.98
CA LYS A 274 3.00 4.22 11.03
C LYS A 274 2.34 3.51 9.86
N GLN A 275 1.09 3.86 9.54
CA GLN A 275 0.39 3.23 8.43
C GLN A 275 1.02 3.57 7.08
N ILE A 276 1.48 4.81 6.87
CA ILE A 276 2.20 5.20 5.66
C ILE A 276 3.49 4.40 5.51
N VAL A 277 4.29 4.28 6.56
CA VAL A 277 5.55 3.50 6.54
C VAL A 277 5.27 2.02 6.24
N LEU A 278 4.27 1.43 6.89
CA LEU A 278 3.84 0.05 6.60
C LEU A 278 3.37 -0.12 5.15
N LEU A 279 2.63 0.85 4.61
CA LEU A 279 2.25 0.84 3.19
C LEU A 279 3.45 0.92 2.26
N HIS A 280 4.60 1.46 2.67
CA HIS A 280 5.83 1.41 1.90
C HIS A 280 6.64 0.12 2.10
N GLY A 281 6.15 -0.82 2.93
CA GLY A 281 6.85 -2.05 3.28
C GLY A 281 7.94 -1.86 4.33
N GLY A 282 7.92 -0.74 5.05
CA GLY A 282 8.86 -0.40 6.11
C GLY A 282 8.31 -0.62 7.51
N GLU A 283 9.13 -0.31 8.51
CA GLU A 283 8.76 -0.36 9.93
C GLU A 283 9.02 0.98 10.62
N ILE A 284 8.30 1.28 11.69
CA ILE A 284 8.52 2.48 12.51
C ILE A 284 8.54 2.12 13.99
N GLY A 285 9.48 2.70 14.73
CA GLY A 285 9.70 2.50 16.14
C GLY A 285 10.00 3.81 16.87
N VAL A 286 10.04 3.71 18.20
CA VAL A 286 10.40 4.81 19.09
C VAL A 286 11.30 4.30 20.21
N GLU A 287 12.34 5.05 20.51
CA GLU A 287 13.17 4.91 21.70
C GLU A 287 13.08 6.22 22.48
N SER A 288 12.65 6.18 23.73
CA SER A 288 12.49 7.40 24.53
C SER A 288 12.70 7.14 26.00
N ARG A 289 13.24 8.14 26.70
CA ARG A 289 13.33 8.17 28.15
C ARG A 289 13.04 9.59 28.63
N LEU A 290 12.29 9.70 29.73
CA LEU A 290 11.99 10.99 30.35
C LEU A 290 13.27 11.81 30.58
N LYS A 291 13.22 13.08 30.18
CA LYS A 291 14.30 14.08 30.23
C LYS A 291 15.56 13.76 29.39
N ALA A 292 15.58 12.64 28.65
CA ALA A 292 16.68 12.30 27.74
C ALA A 292 16.36 12.61 26.27
N GLY A 293 15.08 12.86 25.96
CA GLY A 293 14.60 13.09 24.61
C GLY A 293 13.96 11.86 23.97
N THR A 294 13.73 11.93 22.66
CA THR A 294 13.06 10.86 21.90
C THR A 294 13.77 10.64 20.57
N LYS A 295 13.90 9.39 20.17
CA LYS A 295 14.34 8.96 18.85
C LYS A 295 13.18 8.20 18.19
N PHE A 296 12.61 8.78 17.15
CA PHE A 296 11.75 8.05 16.24
C PHE A 296 12.58 7.53 15.09
N THR A 297 12.41 6.25 14.75
CA THR A 297 13.15 5.60 13.67
C THR A 297 12.17 4.91 12.75
N PHE A 298 12.32 5.07 11.45
CA PHE A 298 11.60 4.25 10.48
C PHE A 298 12.51 3.77 9.36
N THR A 299 12.23 2.57 8.87
CA THR A 299 12.95 1.95 7.77
C THR A 299 12.11 1.97 6.50
N LEU A 300 12.76 2.02 5.34
CA LEU A 300 12.10 1.84 4.05
C LEU A 300 12.93 0.88 3.19
N PRO A 301 12.33 -0.15 2.58
CA PRO A 301 13.06 -1.01 1.66
C PRO A 301 13.42 -0.25 0.37
N LYS A 302 14.58 -0.56 -0.21
CA LYS A 302 14.97 -0.05 -1.53
C LYS A 302 14.34 -0.90 -2.63
N LEU A 303 13.04 -0.73 -2.80
CA LEU A 303 12.27 -1.48 -3.80
C LEU A 303 12.74 -1.13 -5.22
N THR A 304 12.80 -2.16 -6.07
CA THR A 304 12.92 -2.01 -7.52
C THR A 304 11.55 -1.87 -8.17
N VAL A 305 11.52 -1.44 -9.44
CA VAL A 305 10.25 -1.38 -10.21
C VAL A 305 9.61 -2.76 -10.31
N ARG A 306 10.42 -3.82 -10.42
CA ARG A 306 9.95 -5.21 -10.41
C ARG A 306 9.19 -5.52 -9.10
N ASP A 307 9.73 -5.12 -7.96
CA ASP A 307 9.09 -5.37 -6.65
C ASP A 307 7.76 -4.65 -6.54
N VAL A 308 7.71 -3.38 -6.96
CA VAL A 308 6.49 -2.56 -6.94
C VAL A 308 5.44 -3.13 -7.90
N LEU A 309 5.81 -3.48 -9.14
CA LEU A 309 4.89 -4.10 -10.11
C LEU A 309 4.34 -5.42 -9.59
N THR A 310 5.20 -6.28 -9.04
CA THR A 310 4.80 -7.57 -8.47
C THR A 310 3.75 -7.36 -7.38
N ARG A 311 3.98 -6.37 -6.51
CA ARG A 311 3.06 -6.02 -5.45
C ARG A 311 1.72 -5.49 -5.98
N GLU A 312 1.74 -4.54 -6.90
CA GLU A 312 0.51 -3.93 -7.42
C GLU A 312 -0.31 -4.95 -8.25
N ILE A 313 0.34 -5.80 -9.04
CA ILE A 313 -0.33 -6.90 -9.77
C ILE A 313 -0.98 -7.87 -8.78
N LYS A 314 -0.26 -8.30 -7.73
CA LYS A 314 -0.83 -9.15 -6.67
C LYS A 314 -2.05 -8.50 -6.03
N GLN A 315 -2.03 -7.20 -5.78
CA GLN A 315 -3.18 -6.48 -5.22
C GLN A 315 -4.41 -6.50 -6.13
N VAL A 316 -4.24 -6.47 -7.46
CA VAL A 316 -5.36 -6.60 -8.41
C VAL A 316 -6.06 -7.95 -8.22
N TYR A 317 -5.31 -9.05 -8.14
CA TYR A 317 -5.86 -10.39 -7.98
C TYR A 317 -6.40 -10.66 -6.57
N VAL A 318 -5.78 -10.10 -5.52
CA VAL A 318 -6.30 -10.21 -4.14
C VAL A 318 -7.62 -9.45 -3.99
N SER A 319 -7.79 -8.34 -4.70
CA SER A 319 -9.00 -7.50 -4.62
C SER A 319 -10.14 -8.00 -5.51
N SER A 320 -9.88 -9.01 -6.35
CA SER A 320 -10.84 -9.55 -7.32
C SER A 320 -11.34 -10.94 -6.91
N PRO A 321 -12.66 -11.21 -7.00
CA PRO A 321 -13.21 -12.55 -6.85
C PRO A 321 -12.98 -13.44 -8.10
N ASP A 322 -12.52 -12.86 -9.21
CA ASP A 322 -12.25 -13.57 -10.47
C ASP A 322 -10.74 -13.83 -10.64
N PRO A 323 -10.29 -15.09 -10.63
CA PRO A 323 -8.88 -15.45 -10.84
C PRO A 323 -8.40 -15.22 -12.27
N ASP A 324 -9.31 -15.09 -13.25
CA ASP A 324 -9.00 -14.85 -14.67
C ASP A 324 -9.09 -13.37 -15.04
N ILE A 325 -9.15 -12.46 -14.06
CA ILE A 325 -9.26 -11.03 -14.31
C ILE A 325 -8.07 -10.55 -15.16
N PRO A 326 -8.33 -9.89 -16.31
CA PRO A 326 -7.26 -9.50 -17.21
C PRO A 326 -6.48 -8.33 -16.65
N CYS A 327 -5.16 -8.41 -16.73
CA CYS A 327 -4.26 -7.35 -16.31
C CYS A 327 -3.29 -7.06 -17.44
N ALA A 328 -3.05 -5.79 -17.74
CA ALA A 328 -2.07 -5.39 -18.74
C ALA A 328 -1.07 -4.38 -18.16
N VAL A 329 0.19 -4.49 -18.56
CA VAL A 329 1.23 -3.49 -18.27
C VAL A 329 1.59 -2.81 -19.58
N ALA A 330 1.50 -1.48 -19.60
CA ALA A 330 1.97 -0.64 -20.67
C ALA A 330 3.22 0.12 -20.20
N VAL A 331 4.35 -0.07 -20.88
CA VAL A 331 5.62 0.60 -20.53
C VAL A 331 5.93 1.63 -21.59
N CYS A 332 6.32 2.81 -21.14
CA CYS A 332 6.71 3.92 -21.98
C CYS A 332 8.10 4.42 -21.58
N ARG A 333 8.99 4.55 -22.56
CA ARG A 333 10.28 5.24 -22.41
C ARG A 333 10.18 6.63 -23.02
N PHE A 334 10.77 7.62 -22.35
CA PHE A 334 10.96 8.95 -22.93
C PHE A 334 12.40 9.12 -23.38
N ASP A 335 12.63 9.14 -24.69
CA ASP A 335 13.95 9.47 -25.23
C ASP A 335 14.03 10.96 -25.53
N SER A 336 15.10 11.60 -25.06
CA SER A 336 15.43 12.96 -25.47
C SER A 336 15.95 12.89 -26.90
N GLY A 337 15.09 13.18 -27.89
CA GLY A 337 15.47 13.12 -29.32
C GLY A 337 16.61 14.08 -29.70
N LYS A 338 16.92 15.06 -28.83
CA LYS A 338 18.09 15.94 -28.84
C LYS A 338 18.61 16.04 -27.40
N PRO A 339 19.90 16.32 -27.14
CA PRO A 339 20.34 16.63 -25.78
C PRO A 339 19.44 17.73 -25.23
N LEU A 340 18.86 17.53 -24.03
CA LEU A 340 18.23 18.61 -23.26
C LEU A 340 19.34 19.59 -22.79
N GLN A 341 20.05 20.20 -23.74
CA GLN A 341 20.77 21.44 -23.48
C GLN A 341 19.69 22.46 -23.23
N ARG A 342 19.49 22.82 -21.95
CA ARG A 342 18.61 23.91 -21.46
C ARG A 342 17.78 24.51 -22.59
N THR A 343 16.70 23.82 -22.97
CA THR A 343 15.74 24.40 -23.90
C THR A 343 15.33 25.76 -23.34
N ALA A 344 15.04 26.73 -24.20
CA ALA A 344 14.80 28.13 -23.83
C ALA A 344 13.77 28.37 -22.67
N ALA A 345 13.07 27.32 -22.23
CA ALA A 345 12.16 27.27 -21.08
C ALA A 345 12.78 26.84 -19.73
N GLY A 346 14.07 26.47 -19.64
CA GLY A 346 14.73 26.14 -18.37
C GLY A 346 14.28 24.85 -17.67
N LEU A 347 13.46 24.01 -18.30
CA LEU A 347 13.04 22.71 -17.74
C LEU A 347 14.19 21.70 -17.74
N ASP A 348 14.44 21.07 -16.58
CA ASP A 348 15.29 19.89 -16.48
C ASP A 348 14.52 18.59 -16.84
N HIS A 349 15.28 17.51 -17.06
CA HIS A 349 14.72 16.20 -17.43
C HIS A 349 13.75 15.65 -16.37
N GLU A 350 14.01 15.91 -15.08
CA GLU A 350 13.16 15.46 -13.98
C GLU A 350 11.79 16.15 -13.99
N THR A 351 11.75 17.45 -14.28
CA THR A 351 10.52 18.22 -14.42
C THR A 351 9.69 17.72 -15.60
N LEU A 352 10.36 17.43 -16.72
CA LEU A 352 9.71 16.86 -17.91
C LEU A 352 9.07 15.50 -17.61
N VAL A 353 9.84 14.57 -17.04
CA VAL A 353 9.34 13.22 -16.69
C VAL A 353 8.21 13.30 -15.65
N THR A 354 8.29 14.25 -14.71
CA THR A 354 7.21 14.52 -13.76
C THR A 354 5.94 14.96 -14.48
N ARG A 355 6.05 15.95 -15.37
CA ARG A 355 4.89 16.46 -16.11
C ARG A 355 4.23 15.38 -16.96
N VAL A 356 5.03 14.56 -17.60
CA VAL A 356 4.54 13.46 -18.43
C VAL A 356 3.82 12.40 -17.58
N SER A 357 4.36 12.06 -16.40
CA SER A 357 3.69 11.18 -15.44
C SER A 357 2.32 11.70 -15.02
N GLU A 358 2.19 13.01 -14.74
CA GLU A 358 0.91 13.64 -14.40
C GLU A 358 -0.11 13.52 -15.54
N ILE A 359 0.33 13.69 -16.79
CA ILE A 359 -0.55 13.55 -17.97
C ILE A 359 -1.00 12.09 -18.11
N CYS A 360 -0.09 11.13 -17.93
CA CYS A 360 -0.43 9.71 -17.93
C CYS A 360 -1.47 9.39 -16.85
N GLU A 361 -1.27 9.85 -15.61
CA GLU A 361 -2.21 9.69 -14.50
C GLU A 361 -3.59 10.28 -14.84
N GLY A 362 -3.65 11.49 -15.40
CA GLY A 362 -4.91 12.14 -15.81
C GLY A 362 -5.65 11.42 -16.94
N GLY A 363 -4.95 10.60 -17.73
CA GLY A 363 -5.55 9.78 -18.80
C GLY A 363 -6.17 8.47 -18.32
N LEU A 364 -5.87 8.04 -17.08
CA LEU A 364 -6.42 6.83 -16.49
C LEU A 364 -7.83 7.06 -15.98
N ARG A 365 -8.72 6.08 -16.20
CA ARG A 365 -10.14 6.19 -15.81
C ARG A 365 -10.49 5.31 -14.61
N ARG A 366 -9.80 4.18 -14.43
CA ARG A 366 -10.09 3.30 -13.31
C ARG A 366 -9.22 3.69 -12.12
N LYS A 367 -9.84 3.71 -10.94
CA LYS A 367 -9.12 3.91 -9.69
C LYS A 367 -8.11 2.81 -9.39
N ALA A 368 -8.20 1.66 -10.03
CA ALA A 368 -7.27 0.54 -9.88
C ALA A 368 -6.09 0.58 -10.88
N ASP A 369 -6.13 1.46 -11.88
CA ASP A 369 -4.98 1.66 -12.77
C ASP A 369 -3.88 2.38 -11.99
N ARG A 370 -2.61 2.08 -12.28
CA ARG A 370 -1.45 2.67 -11.59
C ARG A 370 -0.46 3.24 -12.58
N VAL A 371 0.17 4.33 -12.20
CA VAL A 371 1.40 4.81 -12.83
C VAL A 371 2.53 4.59 -11.83
N ILE A 372 3.58 3.88 -12.25
CA ILE A 372 4.81 3.68 -11.51
C ILE A 372 5.92 4.31 -12.34
N ARG A 373 6.72 5.16 -11.71
CA ARG A 373 7.72 5.97 -12.40
C ARG A 373 9.12 5.66 -11.89
N ASP A 374 9.99 5.22 -12.78
CA ASP A 374 11.43 5.21 -12.52
C ASP A 374 12.13 6.40 -13.18
N ARG A 375 13.46 6.35 -13.32
CA ARG A 375 14.24 7.47 -13.88
C ARG A 375 14.06 7.61 -15.40
N GLU A 376 13.80 6.53 -16.13
CA GLU A 376 13.77 6.51 -17.59
C GLU A 376 12.40 6.09 -18.17
N PHE A 377 11.63 5.34 -17.39
CA PHE A 377 10.41 4.68 -17.82
C PHE A 377 9.21 5.07 -16.95
N ILE A 378 8.07 5.14 -17.62
CA ILE A 378 6.75 5.21 -17.00
C ILE A 378 6.04 3.88 -17.27
N TRP A 379 5.66 3.23 -16.19
CA TRP A 379 4.98 1.95 -16.19
C TRP A 379 3.52 2.19 -15.83
N ILE A 380 2.62 1.73 -16.68
CA ILE A 380 1.18 1.83 -16.46
C ILE A 380 0.63 0.44 -16.24
N LEU A 381 0.14 0.19 -15.04
CA LEU A 381 -0.65 -1.00 -14.73
C LEU A 381 -2.11 -0.69 -15.08
N LEU A 382 -2.67 -1.45 -16.02
CA LEU A 382 -4.05 -1.38 -16.45
C LEU A 382 -4.81 -2.58 -15.86
N SER A 383 -5.57 -2.29 -14.83
CA SER A 383 -6.39 -3.29 -14.14
C SER A 383 -7.63 -3.60 -14.97
N GLU A 384 -8.09 -4.86 -14.93
CA GLU A 384 -9.28 -5.33 -15.65
C GLU A 384 -9.26 -5.02 -17.15
N THR A 385 -8.07 -5.07 -17.75
CA THR A 385 -7.85 -4.67 -19.13
C THR A 385 -7.02 -5.74 -19.83
N HIS A 386 -7.59 -6.35 -20.87
CA HIS A 386 -6.84 -7.29 -21.71
C HIS A 386 -5.75 -6.56 -22.48
N LYS A 387 -4.65 -7.27 -22.77
CA LYS A 387 -3.58 -6.78 -23.64
C LYS A 387 -4.09 -6.15 -24.95
N LYS A 388 -5.06 -6.79 -25.60
CA LYS A 388 -5.67 -6.31 -26.86
C LYS A 388 -6.41 -4.97 -26.73
N GLN A 389 -6.82 -4.61 -25.51
CA GLN A 389 -7.53 -3.37 -25.21
C GLN A 389 -6.60 -2.27 -24.69
N ALA A 390 -5.41 -2.62 -24.20
CA ALA A 390 -4.42 -1.67 -23.70
C ALA A 390 -4.06 -0.55 -24.72
N PRO A 391 -3.89 -0.84 -26.04
CA PRO A 391 -3.67 0.20 -27.05
C PRO A 391 -4.78 1.27 -27.12
N LYS A 392 -6.02 0.92 -26.80
CA LYS A 392 -7.13 1.90 -26.78
C LYS A 392 -7.00 2.86 -25.59
N VAL A 393 -6.45 2.38 -24.47
CA VAL A 393 -6.21 3.21 -23.29
C VAL A 393 -5.05 4.17 -23.56
N THR A 394 -3.93 3.64 -24.04
CA THR A 394 -2.73 4.43 -24.37
C THR A 394 -2.98 5.40 -25.51
N ALA A 395 -3.78 5.09 -26.53
CA ALA A 395 -4.13 6.07 -27.59
C ALA A 395 -4.81 7.35 -27.05
N ARG A 396 -5.54 7.26 -25.93
CA ARG A 396 -6.11 8.44 -25.27
C ARG A 396 -5.03 9.23 -24.53
N ILE A 397 -4.10 8.52 -23.89
CA ILE A 397 -2.92 9.12 -23.25
C ILE A 397 -2.06 9.80 -24.31
N ASP A 398 -1.86 9.18 -25.47
CA ASP A 398 -1.11 9.74 -26.61
C ASP A 398 -1.72 11.06 -27.06
N THR A 399 -3.05 11.12 -27.22
CA THR A 399 -3.75 12.37 -27.55
C THR A 399 -3.51 13.46 -26.50
N ALA A 400 -3.52 13.10 -25.21
CA ALA A 400 -3.29 14.05 -24.12
C ALA A 400 -1.83 14.52 -24.08
N LEU A 401 -0.87 13.61 -24.22
CA LEU A 401 0.56 13.89 -24.30
C LEU A 401 0.87 14.80 -25.49
N GLU A 402 0.36 14.47 -26.67
CA GLU A 402 0.56 15.25 -27.90
C GLU A 402 0.08 16.69 -27.72
N ARG A 403 -1.10 16.89 -27.11
CA ARG A 403 -1.67 18.20 -26.86
C ARG A 403 -0.85 19.02 -25.85
N GLU A 404 -0.57 18.45 -24.68
CA GLU A 404 0.14 19.15 -23.59
C GLU A 404 1.60 19.45 -23.97
N LEU A 405 2.30 18.48 -24.57
CA LEU A 405 3.69 18.66 -24.97
C LEU A 405 3.84 19.70 -26.09
N ARG A 406 2.85 19.83 -26.99
CA ARG A 406 2.84 20.92 -27.99
C ARG A 406 2.61 22.28 -27.33
N GLN A 407 1.68 22.39 -26.38
CA GLN A 407 1.46 23.64 -25.64
C GLN A 407 2.71 24.12 -24.88
N LEU A 408 3.52 23.17 -24.41
CA LEU A 408 4.77 23.46 -23.71
C LEU A 408 5.98 23.60 -24.64
N ASN A 409 5.82 23.46 -25.96
CA ASN A 409 6.92 23.38 -26.95
C ASN A 409 7.95 22.27 -26.65
N LEU A 410 7.51 21.19 -25.98
CA LEU A 410 8.35 20.06 -25.58
C LEU A 410 8.21 18.85 -26.52
N ARG A 411 7.25 18.87 -27.45
CA ARG A 411 6.90 17.70 -28.28
C ARG A 411 8.07 17.12 -29.09
N GLU A 412 8.95 17.96 -29.62
CA GLU A 412 10.13 17.52 -30.40
C GLU A 412 11.20 16.86 -29.55
N PHE A 413 11.16 17.06 -28.24
CA PHE A 413 12.15 16.54 -27.29
C PHE A 413 11.71 15.23 -26.64
N VAL A 414 10.46 14.81 -26.88
CA VAL A 414 9.84 13.69 -26.20
C VAL A 414 9.32 12.72 -27.23
N ASN A 415 10.02 11.61 -27.39
CA ASN A 415 9.51 10.45 -28.12
C ASN A 415 9.08 9.38 -27.12
N TRP A 416 7.97 8.70 -27.43
CA TRP A 416 7.48 7.60 -26.63
C TRP A 416 7.05 6.41 -27.46
N ASN A 417 7.25 5.21 -26.91
CA ASN A 417 6.83 3.94 -27.49
C ASN A 417 6.25 3.06 -26.39
N TRP A 418 5.12 2.41 -26.70
CA TRP A 418 4.44 1.53 -25.75
C TRP A 418 4.80 0.06 -25.95
N VAL A 419 5.12 -0.62 -24.86
CA VAL A 419 5.20 -2.08 -24.79
C VAL A 419 4.04 -2.59 -23.98
N TYR A 420 3.37 -3.64 -24.47
CA TYR A 420 2.25 -4.27 -23.76
C TYR A 420 2.59 -5.70 -23.36
N ALA A 421 2.33 -6.02 -22.11
CA ALA A 421 2.18 -7.38 -21.61
C ALA A 421 0.78 -7.54 -21.02
N GLY A 422 0.19 -8.73 -21.09
CA GLY A 422 -1.06 -9.03 -20.41
C GLY A 422 -1.11 -10.44 -19.83
N MET A 423 -1.82 -10.63 -18.72
CA MET A 423 -2.19 -11.95 -18.21
C MET A 423 -3.59 -12.34 -18.72
N PRO A 424 -3.80 -13.60 -19.16
CA PRO A 424 -2.84 -14.70 -19.20
C PRO A 424 -1.99 -14.80 -20.49
N ASP A 425 -2.16 -13.87 -21.44
CA ASP A 425 -1.59 -13.95 -22.80
C ASP A 425 -0.04 -14.04 -22.84
N ASP A 426 0.64 -13.34 -21.95
CA ASP A 426 2.11 -13.18 -21.90
C ASP A 426 2.73 -13.72 -20.60
N GLY A 427 1.96 -14.44 -19.80
CA GLY A 427 2.38 -15.03 -18.53
C GLY A 427 1.19 -15.56 -17.75
N ARG A 428 1.34 -16.72 -17.10
CA ARG A 428 0.32 -17.35 -16.25
C ARG A 428 0.50 -17.00 -14.76
N SER A 429 1.55 -16.26 -14.43
CA SER A 429 1.82 -15.70 -13.11
C SER A 429 2.32 -14.26 -13.22
N GLU A 430 2.25 -13.52 -12.12
CA GLU A 430 2.79 -12.16 -12.04
C GLU A 430 4.30 -12.12 -12.36
N SER A 431 5.03 -13.17 -11.99
CA SER A 431 6.47 -13.27 -12.24
C SER A 431 6.77 -13.44 -13.73
N GLU A 432 6.05 -14.33 -14.41
CA GLU A 432 6.20 -14.56 -15.86
C GLU A 432 5.86 -13.30 -16.67
N MET A 433 4.77 -12.61 -16.32
CA MET A 433 4.36 -11.38 -16.99
C MET A 433 5.42 -10.27 -16.85
N ILE A 434 5.98 -10.11 -15.65
CA ILE A 434 7.02 -9.11 -15.39
C ILE A 434 8.31 -9.47 -16.11
N GLU A 435 8.76 -10.73 -16.08
CA GLU A 435 9.94 -11.17 -16.83
C GLU A 435 9.79 -10.88 -18.32
N TYR A 436 8.62 -11.19 -18.88
CA TYR A 436 8.32 -10.94 -20.28
C TYR A 436 8.38 -9.44 -20.64
N VAL A 437 7.77 -8.58 -19.83
CA VAL A 437 7.77 -7.14 -20.11
C VAL A 437 9.18 -6.55 -19.93
N MET A 438 9.93 -7.00 -18.91
CA MET A 438 11.29 -6.55 -18.63
C MET A 438 12.25 -6.93 -19.76
N ALA A 439 12.16 -8.15 -20.29
CA ALA A 439 12.96 -8.59 -21.42
C ALA A 439 12.70 -7.72 -22.68
N ARG A 440 11.45 -7.31 -22.90
CA ARG A 440 11.14 -6.39 -24.01
C ARG A 440 11.65 -4.98 -23.80
N VAL A 441 11.65 -4.49 -22.57
CA VAL A 441 12.22 -3.18 -22.22
C VAL A 441 13.75 -3.20 -22.44
N ALA A 442 14.45 -4.27 -22.06
CA ALA A 442 15.88 -4.43 -22.32
C ALA A 442 16.22 -4.38 -23.83
N ASN A 443 15.36 -4.93 -24.69
CA ASN A 443 15.54 -4.84 -26.15
C ASN A 443 15.45 -3.39 -26.71
N PHE A 444 14.88 -2.43 -25.96
CA PHE A 444 14.97 -1.00 -26.31
C PHE A 444 16.36 -0.42 -26.05
N GLU A 445 17.15 -1.03 -25.16
CA GLU A 445 18.51 -0.58 -24.84
C GLU A 445 19.51 -1.08 -25.89
N GLU A 446 19.42 -2.35 -26.31
CA GLU A 446 20.33 -2.95 -27.29
C GLU A 446 20.24 -2.35 -28.70
N LYS A 447 19.03 -1.94 -29.13
CA LYS A 447 18.83 -1.28 -30.44
C LYS A 447 19.51 0.10 -30.52
N LYS A 448 19.91 0.70 -29.39
CA LYS A 448 20.66 1.96 -29.35
C LYS A 448 22.17 1.72 -29.45
N THR A 449 22.68 0.63 -28.88
CA THR A 449 24.10 0.27 -28.96
C THR A 449 24.50 -0.36 -30.29
N GLY A 450 23.57 -1.00 -31.01
CA GLY A 450 23.80 -1.59 -32.34
C GLY A 450 23.78 -0.61 -33.52
N GLY A 451 23.56 0.70 -33.29
CA GLY A 451 23.50 1.73 -34.33
C GLY A 451 24.73 2.63 -34.44
N LEU A 452 25.83 2.28 -33.75
CA LEU A 452 27.12 2.98 -33.78
C LEU A 452 28.25 2.10 -34.35
N GLY A 453 27.90 1.13 -35.18
CA GLY A 453 28.85 0.30 -35.95
C GLY A 453 29.10 0.87 -37.33
#